data_AF-A0A9Q8VB40-F1
#
_entry.id   AF-A0A9Q8VB40-F1
#
_cell.length_a   1.000
_cell.length_b   1.000
_cell.length_c   1.000
_cell.angle_alpha   90.00
_cell.angle_beta   90.00
_cell.angle_gamma   90.00
#
_symmetry.space_group_name_H-M   'P 1'
#
loop_
_entity.id
_entity.type
_entity.pdbx_description
1 polymer ?
#
loop_
_entity_poly.entity_id
_entity_poly.type
_entity_poly.pdbx_seq_one_letter_code
_entity_poly.pdbx_strand_id
1 'polypeptide(L)'
;MRGGIQELDNLHRPHLLRVSSDLTETHALGSGSRSAWIYRISNGPHMIQAWRPGETPPTRRYMTVGAIMWSQVSQFALTDGVDRVQDLEWQDNPDFDTAWDDYAASPWQPMFGPVNGAGEVEQRARFYEHSRDLSDPYGEFLDEITGPLNANMPRTQRQRLGRLLDWDRREEPGRVFPLARQDRVVPPVMGAVLGTDWAAMGIPRRLQLAMEGGLPSQLQLAMVIRNITGQNYSPDRISRAFSGFEDAGK
;
A
#
# COMPACT_ATOMS: atom_id res chain seq x y z
N MET A 1 -9.28 5.05 5.21
CA MET A 1 -9.80 4.02 4.26
C MET A 1 -9.40 2.60 4.72
N ARG A 2 -10.30 1.58 4.76
CA ARG A 2 -9.93 0.15 4.98
C ARG A 2 -9.69 -0.53 3.63
N GLY A 3 -8.69 -0.04 2.88
CA GLY A 3 -8.21 -0.63 1.64
C GLY A 3 -6.74 -0.99 1.80
N GLY A 4 -6.13 -1.59 0.78
CA GLY A 4 -4.71 -1.91 0.77
C GLY A 4 -4.19 -2.05 -0.65
N ILE A 5 -2.89 -1.88 -0.82
CA ILE A 5 -2.20 -2.18 -2.06
C ILE A 5 -2.02 -3.69 -2.07
N GLN A 6 -2.68 -4.32 -3.02
CA GLN A 6 -2.55 -5.74 -3.28
C GLN A 6 -2.47 -5.92 -4.78
N GLU A 7 -1.36 -6.51 -5.22
CA GLU A 7 -1.27 -7.01 -6.58
C GLU A 7 -1.79 -8.45 -6.54
N LEU A 8 -2.63 -8.82 -7.50
CA LEU A 8 -3.08 -10.20 -7.68
C LEU A 8 -2.52 -10.68 -9.02
N ASP A 9 -2.03 -11.91 -9.06
CA ASP A 9 -1.61 -12.50 -10.33
C ASP A 9 -2.82 -12.99 -11.16
N ASN A 10 -2.55 -13.51 -12.36
CA ASN A 10 -3.58 -13.97 -13.29
C ASN A 10 -4.47 -15.11 -12.75
N LEU A 11 -4.10 -15.74 -11.64
CA LEU A 11 -4.90 -16.75 -10.95
C LEU A 11 -5.57 -16.18 -9.69
N HIS A 12 -5.67 -14.84 -9.58
CA HIS A 12 -6.17 -14.11 -8.41
C HIS A 12 -5.40 -14.41 -7.12
N ARG A 13 -4.14 -14.85 -7.24
CA ARG A 13 -3.29 -15.12 -6.06
C ARG A 13 -2.62 -13.83 -5.62
N PRO A 14 -2.41 -13.61 -4.32
CA PRO A 14 -1.63 -12.46 -3.84
C PRO A 14 -0.24 -12.44 -4.49
N HIS A 15 -0.01 -11.46 -5.35
CA HIS A 15 1.31 -11.11 -5.85
C HIS A 15 1.99 -10.24 -4.78
N LEU A 16 3.13 -10.72 -4.33
CA LEU A 16 3.76 -10.20 -3.14
C LEU A 16 4.52 -8.93 -3.48
N LEU A 17 4.19 -7.86 -2.76
CA LEU A 17 4.85 -6.59 -2.95
C LEU A 17 6.27 -6.69 -2.39
N ARG A 18 7.25 -6.48 -3.27
CA ARG A 18 8.63 -6.26 -2.87
C ARG A 18 8.74 -4.83 -2.34
N VAL A 19 9.08 -4.71 -1.07
CA VAL A 19 9.35 -3.43 -0.43
C VAL A 19 10.86 -3.31 -0.21
N SER A 20 11.43 -2.14 -0.52
CA SER A 20 12.84 -1.80 -0.26
C SER A 20 12.94 -0.54 0.58
N SER A 21 13.99 -0.45 1.40
CA SER A 21 14.35 0.77 2.12
C SER A 21 15.17 1.76 1.27
N ASP A 22 15.55 1.40 0.04
CA ASP A 22 16.30 2.25 -0.87
C ASP A 22 15.36 2.88 -1.92
N LEU A 23 15.19 4.21 -1.82
CA LEU A 23 14.37 4.97 -2.76
C LEU A 23 14.95 4.96 -4.17
N THR A 24 16.28 4.91 -4.32
CA THR A 24 16.94 4.84 -5.63
C THR A 24 16.68 3.48 -6.29
N GLU A 25 16.78 2.39 -5.54
CA GLU A 25 16.44 1.04 -6.02
C GLU A 25 14.95 0.97 -6.41
N THR A 26 14.07 1.47 -5.54
CA THR A 26 12.61 1.48 -5.78
C THR A 26 12.25 2.32 -7.00
N HIS A 27 12.85 3.51 -7.12
CA HIS A 27 12.68 4.37 -8.28
C HIS A 27 13.20 3.71 -9.55
N ALA A 28 14.35 3.04 -9.50
CA ALA A 28 14.92 2.31 -10.64
C ALA A 28 14.00 1.17 -11.13
N LEU A 29 13.26 0.50 -10.23
CA LEU A 29 12.25 -0.50 -10.62
C LEU A 29 11.06 0.12 -11.38
N GLY A 30 10.70 1.37 -11.05
CA GLY A 30 9.70 2.14 -11.79
C GLY A 30 10.24 2.82 -13.05
N SER A 31 11.57 3.00 -13.14
CA SER A 31 12.26 3.70 -14.23
C SER A 31 12.15 2.87 -15.51
N GLY A 32 11.38 3.38 -16.49
CA GLY A 32 11.06 2.67 -17.74
C GLY A 32 9.59 2.26 -17.87
N SER A 33 8.81 2.36 -16.80
CA SER A 33 7.34 2.36 -16.90
C SER A 33 6.86 3.77 -17.29
N ARG A 34 5.80 3.86 -18.11
CA ARG A 34 5.20 5.16 -18.52
C ARG A 34 4.61 5.97 -17.35
N SER A 35 4.49 5.34 -16.19
CA SER A 35 4.03 5.90 -14.92
C SER A 35 4.18 4.85 -13.82
N ALA A 36 4.62 5.26 -12.64
CA ALA A 36 4.62 4.41 -11.46
C ALA A 36 4.32 5.22 -10.19
N TRP A 37 3.64 4.59 -9.24
CA TRP A 37 3.46 5.14 -7.90
C TRP A 37 4.53 4.58 -6.97
N ILE A 38 5.14 5.46 -6.18
CA ILE A 38 6.11 5.13 -5.15
C ILE A 38 5.47 5.44 -3.81
N TYR A 39 5.48 4.46 -2.89
CA TYR A 39 4.85 4.58 -1.58
C TYR A 39 5.90 4.54 -0.49
N ARG A 40 5.77 5.45 0.48
CA ARG A 40 6.47 5.39 1.76
C ARG A 40 5.55 4.77 2.79
N ILE A 41 5.99 3.69 3.40
CA ILE A 41 5.15 2.87 4.28
C ILE A 41 5.82 2.64 5.63
N SER A 42 5.05 2.52 6.70
CA SER A 42 5.54 2.04 7.99
C SER A 42 5.67 0.51 7.97
N ASN A 43 6.48 -0.03 8.88
CA ASN A 43 6.66 -1.47 8.98
C ASN A 43 5.46 -2.14 9.68
N GLY A 44 5.34 -3.45 9.49
CA GLY A 44 4.42 -4.26 10.29
C GLY A 44 4.89 -5.70 10.40
N PRO A 45 4.39 -6.48 11.36
CA PRO A 45 4.87 -7.85 11.59
C PRO A 45 4.57 -8.80 10.44
N HIS A 46 3.62 -8.43 9.57
CA HIS A 46 3.30 -9.12 8.31
C HIS A 46 4.33 -8.91 7.19
N MET A 47 5.33 -8.05 7.41
CA MET A 47 6.47 -7.85 6.53
C MET A 47 7.64 -8.70 7.04
N ILE A 48 8.22 -9.52 6.18
CA ILE A 48 9.29 -10.47 6.53
C ILE A 48 10.55 -10.06 5.80
N GLN A 49 11.63 -9.89 6.55
CA GLN A 49 12.90 -9.46 5.98
C GLN A 49 13.45 -10.52 5.01
N ALA A 50 13.66 -10.10 3.76
CA ALA A 50 14.42 -10.85 2.77
C ALA A 50 15.85 -10.31 2.77
N TRP A 51 16.79 -11.11 3.29
CA TRP A 51 18.21 -10.77 3.21
C TRP A 51 18.80 -11.20 1.87
N ARG A 52 19.87 -10.56 1.40
CA ARG A 52 20.77 -11.14 0.40
C ARG A 52 22.17 -11.28 0.99
N PRO A 53 22.74 -12.49 1.02
CA PRO A 53 24.13 -12.68 1.43
C PRO A 53 25.07 -11.86 0.57
N GLY A 54 25.95 -11.05 1.20
CA GLY A 54 27.03 -10.33 0.53
C GLY A 54 26.79 -8.86 0.17
N GLU A 55 25.61 -8.29 0.43
CA GLU A 55 25.37 -6.85 0.25
C GLU A 55 25.92 -6.04 1.45
N THR A 56 26.81 -5.07 1.19
CA THR A 56 27.37 -4.15 2.20
C THR A 56 27.22 -2.69 1.73
N PRO A 57 26.44 -1.83 2.43
CA PRO A 57 25.57 -2.17 3.56
C PRO A 57 24.41 -3.09 3.13
N PRO A 58 23.83 -3.88 4.03
CA PRO A 58 22.72 -4.74 3.68
C PRO A 58 21.50 -3.89 3.31
N THR A 59 21.10 -3.91 2.05
CA THR A 59 19.82 -3.32 1.62
C THR A 59 18.69 -4.14 2.24
N ARG A 60 17.83 -3.49 3.02
CA ARG A 60 16.71 -4.17 3.67
C ARG A 60 15.60 -4.35 2.65
N ARG A 61 15.31 -5.60 2.30
CA ARG A 61 14.19 -5.98 1.45
C ARG A 61 13.16 -6.72 2.29
N TYR A 62 11.89 -6.62 1.92
CA TYR A 62 10.81 -7.30 2.62
C TYR A 62 9.86 -8.01 1.67
N MET A 63 9.41 -9.20 2.08
CA MET A 63 8.23 -9.89 1.55
C MET A 63 7.03 -9.51 2.41
N THR A 64 5.88 -9.29 1.80
CA THR A 64 4.68 -8.83 2.50
C THR A 64 3.62 -9.93 2.45
N VAL A 65 3.08 -10.33 3.61
CA VAL A 65 1.95 -11.26 3.65
C VAL A 65 0.66 -10.51 3.32
N GLY A 66 0.03 -10.89 2.21
CA GLY A 66 -1.26 -10.35 1.80
C GLY A 66 -1.16 -9.02 1.05
N ALA A 67 -1.21 -7.92 1.80
CA ALA A 67 -1.31 -6.57 1.27
C ALA A 67 -0.57 -5.58 2.18
N ILE A 68 -0.15 -4.45 1.62
CA ILE A 68 0.17 -3.27 2.42
C ILE A 68 -1.12 -2.50 2.66
N MET A 69 -1.48 -2.27 3.91
CA MET A 69 -2.72 -1.55 4.23
C MET A 69 -2.58 -0.08 3.85
N TRP A 70 -3.66 0.56 3.38
CA TRP A 70 -3.62 1.98 3.06
C TRP A 70 -3.27 2.82 4.30
N SER A 71 -3.73 2.41 5.48
CA SER A 71 -3.35 3.04 6.75
C SER A 71 -1.87 2.91 7.09
N GLN A 72 -1.13 2.04 6.42
CA GLN A 72 0.31 1.85 6.59
C GLN A 72 1.13 2.74 5.67
N VAL A 73 0.52 3.33 4.63
CA VAL A 73 1.15 4.28 3.71
C VAL A 73 1.14 5.65 4.37
N SER A 74 2.31 6.23 4.63
CA SER A 74 2.43 7.58 5.17
C SER A 74 2.44 8.64 4.08
N GLN A 75 3.12 8.36 2.97
CA GLN A 75 3.25 9.28 1.84
C GLN A 75 3.33 8.50 0.53
N PHE A 76 3.01 9.17 -0.57
CA PHE A 76 3.11 8.60 -1.91
C PHE A 76 3.53 9.66 -2.93
N ALA A 77 4.20 9.23 -3.99
CA ALA A 77 4.66 10.07 -5.08
C ALA A 77 4.41 9.37 -6.42
N LEU A 78 4.18 10.16 -7.46
CA LEU A 78 4.08 9.68 -8.83
C LEU A 78 5.41 9.97 -9.55
N THR A 79 5.92 9.00 -10.30
CA THR A 79 6.98 9.21 -11.31
C THR A 79 6.42 8.93 -12.69
N ASP A 80 6.83 9.71 -13.68
CA ASP A 80 6.55 9.48 -15.10
C ASP A 80 7.59 8.55 -15.78
N GLY A 81 8.55 8.04 -15.01
CA GLY A 81 9.61 7.15 -15.47
C GLY A 81 10.83 7.86 -16.03
N VAL A 82 10.81 9.20 -16.17
CA VAL A 82 11.98 10.03 -16.52
C VAL A 82 12.42 10.96 -15.39
N ASP A 83 11.53 11.23 -14.42
CA ASP A 83 11.86 11.93 -13.17
C ASP A 83 13.09 11.32 -12.49
N ARG A 84 13.88 12.14 -11.80
CA ARG A 84 14.89 11.65 -10.85
C ARG A 84 14.28 11.57 -9.46
N VAL A 85 14.96 10.88 -8.53
CA VAL A 85 14.50 10.76 -7.14
C VAL A 85 14.20 12.11 -6.48
N GLN A 86 14.99 13.15 -6.77
CA GLN A 86 14.78 14.50 -6.25
C GLN A 86 13.59 15.26 -6.86
N ASP A 87 13.05 14.78 -7.99
CA ASP A 87 11.92 15.41 -8.70
C ASP A 87 10.56 14.84 -8.23
N LEU A 88 10.59 13.86 -7.32
CA LEU A 88 9.41 13.25 -6.72
C LEU A 88 8.69 14.25 -5.81
N GLU A 89 7.43 14.54 -6.17
CA GLU A 89 6.52 15.33 -5.34
C GLU A 89 5.76 14.39 -4.40
N TRP A 90 6.16 14.38 -3.14
CA TRP A 90 5.52 13.57 -2.10
C TRP A 90 4.21 14.21 -1.62
N GLN A 91 3.19 13.37 -1.49
CA GLN A 91 1.88 13.70 -0.96
C GLN A 91 1.66 12.93 0.34
N ASP A 92 1.17 13.61 1.37
CA ASP A 92 0.82 12.98 2.64
C ASP A 92 -0.48 12.18 2.51
N ASN A 93 -0.54 11.02 3.15
CA ASN A 93 -1.75 10.23 3.26
C ASN A 93 -2.50 10.59 4.56
N PRO A 94 -3.67 11.24 4.50
CA PRO A 94 -4.45 11.60 5.69
C PRO A 94 -5.03 10.38 6.43
N ASP A 95 -5.07 9.22 5.78
CA ASP A 95 -5.55 7.96 6.38
C ASP A 95 -4.43 7.16 7.08
N PHE A 96 -3.19 7.67 7.09
CA PHE A 96 -2.09 7.01 7.78
C PHE A 96 -2.38 6.89 9.28
N ASP A 97 -2.26 5.67 9.81
CA ASP A 97 -2.43 5.40 11.23
C ASP A 97 -1.05 5.27 11.89
N THR A 98 -0.69 6.24 12.74
CA THR A 98 0.61 6.25 13.44
C THR A 98 0.81 5.06 14.37
N ALA A 99 -0.24 4.31 14.70
CA ALA A 99 -0.13 3.04 15.42
C ALA A 99 0.76 2.01 14.71
N TRP A 100 0.97 2.12 13.39
CA TRP A 100 1.92 1.26 12.68
C TRP A 100 3.37 1.45 13.16
N ASP A 101 3.72 2.63 13.67
CA ASP A 101 5.08 2.94 14.13
C ASP A 101 5.46 2.19 15.43
N ASP A 102 4.48 1.61 16.13
CA ASP A 102 4.70 0.73 17.29
C ASP A 102 5.19 -0.67 16.89
N TYR A 103 5.17 -1.00 15.59
CA TYR A 103 5.51 -2.33 15.09
C TYR A 103 6.75 -2.32 14.20
N ALA A 104 7.43 -3.47 14.18
CA ALA A 104 8.57 -3.71 13.30
C ALA A 104 8.25 -4.83 12.32
N ALA A 105 9.01 -4.85 11.23
CA ALA A 105 9.05 -5.99 10.33
C ALA A 105 9.65 -7.19 11.05
N SER A 106 9.16 -8.38 10.70
CA SER A 106 9.65 -9.63 11.23
C SER A 106 11.01 -9.96 10.61
N PRO A 107 12.08 -10.12 11.41
CA PRO A 107 13.40 -10.47 10.86
C PRO A 107 13.41 -11.90 10.33
N TRP A 108 12.59 -12.77 10.91
CA TRP A 108 12.47 -14.17 10.58
C TRP A 108 11.09 -14.70 10.99
N GLN A 109 10.56 -15.65 10.22
CA GLN A 109 9.32 -16.34 10.55
C GLN A 109 9.52 -17.86 10.48
N PRO A 110 9.48 -18.57 11.63
CA PRO A 110 9.73 -20.02 11.69
C PRO A 110 8.81 -20.86 10.82
N MET A 111 7.55 -20.44 10.63
CA MET A 111 6.61 -21.15 9.75
C MET A 111 7.07 -21.18 8.29
N PHE A 112 7.85 -20.18 7.88
CA PHE A 112 8.40 -20.11 6.53
C PHE A 112 9.79 -20.77 6.45
N GLY A 113 10.49 -21.04 7.55
CA GLY A 113 11.72 -21.85 7.49
C GLY A 113 12.54 -21.85 8.77
N PRO A 114 13.62 -22.65 8.82
CA PRO A 114 14.53 -22.70 9.96
C PRO A 114 15.46 -21.47 10.01
N VAL A 115 15.72 -20.96 11.23
CA VAL A 115 16.57 -19.78 11.49
C VAL A 115 18.03 -19.96 11.03
N ASN A 116 18.51 -21.21 10.90
CA ASN A 116 19.91 -21.54 10.61
C ASN A 116 20.08 -22.27 9.26
N GLY A 117 21.17 -22.01 8.53
CA GLY A 117 21.54 -22.72 7.29
C GLY A 117 21.16 -21.98 6.01
N ALA A 118 20.66 -22.67 4.99
CA ALA A 118 20.17 -22.08 3.72
C ALA A 118 18.84 -21.29 3.89
N GLY A 119 18.58 -20.82 5.11
CA GLY A 119 17.28 -20.39 5.61
C GLY A 119 16.57 -19.44 4.65
N GLU A 120 17.20 -18.40 4.13
CA GLU A 120 16.53 -17.41 3.25
C GLU A 120 15.89 -18.04 2.00
N VAL A 121 16.60 -18.98 1.35
CA VAL A 121 16.09 -19.66 0.16
C VAL A 121 14.90 -20.55 0.53
N GLU A 122 14.99 -21.24 1.65
CA GLU A 122 13.90 -22.07 2.18
C GLU A 122 12.71 -21.21 2.63
N GLN A 123 12.96 -20.08 3.31
CA GLN A 123 11.97 -19.11 3.73
C GLN A 123 11.17 -18.61 2.55
N ARG A 124 11.88 -18.15 1.51
CA ARG A 124 11.24 -17.70 0.29
C ARG A 124 10.49 -18.85 -0.41
N ALA A 125 11.06 -20.06 -0.47
CA ALA A 125 10.41 -21.20 -1.11
C ALA A 125 9.10 -21.61 -0.40
N ARG A 126 9.11 -21.78 0.93
CA ARG A 126 7.91 -22.13 1.71
C ARG A 126 6.90 -21.00 1.71
N PHE A 127 7.35 -19.76 1.73
CA PHE A 127 6.46 -18.60 1.57
C PHE A 127 5.64 -18.72 0.27
N TYR A 128 6.31 -18.99 -0.86
CA TYR A 128 5.62 -19.22 -2.15
C TYR A 128 4.84 -20.54 -2.21
N GLU A 129 5.21 -21.54 -1.41
CA GLU A 129 4.44 -22.78 -1.29
C GLU A 129 3.09 -22.54 -0.60
N HIS A 130 3.10 -21.80 0.51
CA HIS A 130 1.87 -21.39 1.23
C HIS A 130 0.96 -20.55 0.34
N SER A 131 1.53 -19.70 -0.51
CA SER A 131 0.77 -18.91 -1.50
C SER A 131 -0.02 -19.77 -2.52
N ARG A 132 0.20 -21.09 -2.57
CA ARG A 132 -0.53 -22.01 -3.46
C ARG A 132 -1.85 -22.48 -2.85
N ASP A 133 -2.04 -22.37 -1.54
CA ASP A 133 -3.35 -22.57 -0.94
C ASP A 133 -4.26 -21.41 -1.37
N LEU A 134 -5.25 -21.72 -2.20
CA LEU A 134 -6.17 -20.74 -2.77
C LEU A 134 -7.27 -20.32 -1.79
N SER A 135 -7.45 -21.06 -0.69
CA SER A 135 -8.48 -20.80 0.30
C SER A 135 -7.98 -19.90 1.42
N ASP A 136 -6.77 -20.18 1.91
CA ASP A 136 -6.22 -19.47 3.06
C ASP A 136 -4.69 -19.42 3.08
N PRO A 137 -4.04 -18.75 2.10
CA PRO A 137 -2.60 -18.86 1.88
C PRO A 137 -1.74 -18.48 3.10
N TYR A 138 -2.22 -17.57 3.96
CA TYR A 138 -1.46 -17.13 5.13
C TYR A 138 -2.33 -16.87 6.37
N GLY A 139 -3.51 -17.44 6.45
CA GLY A 139 -4.40 -17.14 7.57
C GLY A 139 -3.86 -17.62 8.90
N GLU A 140 -3.23 -18.79 8.93
CA GLU A 140 -2.55 -19.31 10.12
C GLU A 140 -1.46 -18.37 10.63
N PHE A 141 -0.69 -17.75 9.72
CA PHE A 141 0.32 -16.76 10.08
C PHE A 141 -0.30 -15.53 10.74
N LEU A 142 -1.37 -14.99 10.14
CA LEU A 142 -2.06 -13.81 10.66
C LEU A 142 -2.72 -14.12 12.01
N ASP A 143 -3.27 -15.31 12.17
CA ASP A 143 -3.80 -15.82 13.43
C ASP A 143 -2.70 -16.00 14.48
N GLU A 144 -1.50 -16.43 14.10
CA GLU A 144 -0.36 -16.51 15.01
C GLU A 144 0.02 -15.12 15.53
N ILE A 145 0.27 -14.14 14.65
CA ILE A 145 0.77 -12.83 15.06
C ILE A 145 -0.28 -11.96 15.80
N THR A 146 -1.58 -12.14 15.51
CA THR A 146 -2.69 -11.39 16.13
C THR A 146 -3.41 -12.15 17.25
N GLY A 147 -3.22 -13.47 17.32
CA GLY A 147 -3.90 -14.37 18.23
C GLY A 147 -3.13 -14.61 19.55
N PRO A 148 -3.73 -15.36 20.49
CA PRO A 148 -3.15 -15.63 21.81
C PRO A 148 -1.84 -16.41 21.79
N LEU A 149 -1.50 -17.07 20.69
CA LEU A 149 -0.29 -17.88 20.56
C LEU A 149 0.99 -17.04 20.52
N ASN A 150 0.92 -15.80 20.04
CA ASN A 150 2.04 -14.86 20.14
C ASN A 150 2.16 -14.29 21.56
N ALA A 151 2.79 -15.06 22.44
CA ALA A 151 3.07 -14.67 23.84
C ALA A 151 4.09 -13.53 23.95
N ASN A 152 4.88 -13.29 22.90
CA ASN A 152 5.89 -12.23 22.85
C ASN A 152 5.28 -10.83 22.64
N MET A 153 3.99 -10.74 22.26
CA MET A 153 3.26 -9.49 22.08
C MET A 153 2.11 -9.36 23.09
N PRO A 154 2.01 -8.25 23.85
CA PRO A 154 0.90 -7.99 24.77
C PRO A 154 -0.47 -8.08 24.08
N ARG A 155 -1.50 -8.53 24.81
CA ARG A 155 -2.87 -8.68 24.29
C ARG A 155 -3.39 -7.41 23.60
N THR A 156 -3.13 -6.24 24.18
CA THR A 156 -3.58 -4.94 23.65
C THR A 156 -2.92 -4.59 22.32
N GLN A 157 -1.62 -4.89 22.17
CA GLN A 157 -0.92 -4.74 20.89
C GLN A 157 -1.45 -5.74 19.86
N ARG A 158 -1.66 -7.00 20.22
CA ARG A 158 -2.23 -8.00 19.31
C ARG A 158 -3.62 -7.63 18.79
N GLN A 159 -4.49 -7.12 19.67
CA GLN A 159 -5.82 -6.61 19.29
C GLN A 159 -5.74 -5.34 18.42
N ARG A 160 -4.77 -4.46 18.67
CA ARG A 160 -4.53 -3.29 17.82
C ARG A 160 -4.03 -3.72 16.44
N LEU A 161 -3.09 -4.66 16.37
CA LEU A 161 -2.56 -5.21 15.12
C LEU A 161 -3.66 -5.89 14.29
N GLY A 162 -4.52 -6.70 14.93
CA GLY A 162 -5.68 -7.29 14.26
C GLY A 162 -6.60 -6.24 13.63
N ARG A 163 -6.85 -5.12 14.33
CA ARG A 163 -7.63 -4.00 13.76
C ARG A 163 -6.91 -3.29 12.61
N LEU A 164 -5.60 -3.06 12.72
CA LEU A 164 -4.80 -2.43 11.67
C LEU A 164 -4.77 -3.26 10.39
N LEU A 165 -4.68 -4.60 10.52
CA LEU A 165 -4.72 -5.55 9.41
C LEU A 165 -6.14 -5.91 8.95
N ASP A 166 -7.18 -5.42 9.65
CA ASP A 166 -8.58 -5.84 9.44
C ASP A 166 -8.71 -7.39 9.44
N TRP A 167 -8.06 -7.99 10.44
CA TRP A 167 -7.93 -9.43 10.66
C TRP A 167 -8.23 -9.79 12.12
N ASP A 168 -9.43 -10.30 12.37
CA ASP A 168 -9.76 -11.01 13.61
C ASP A 168 -10.76 -12.14 13.33
N ARG A 169 -10.25 -13.36 13.16
CA ARG A 169 -11.09 -14.55 12.92
C ARG A 169 -11.92 -15.00 14.12
N ARG A 170 -11.68 -14.45 15.31
CA ARG A 170 -12.54 -14.73 16.47
C ARG A 170 -13.86 -13.97 16.36
N GLU A 171 -13.81 -12.76 15.80
CA GLU A 171 -14.99 -11.92 15.55
C GLU A 171 -15.60 -12.20 14.16
N GLU A 172 -14.76 -12.50 13.16
CA GLU A 172 -15.15 -12.84 11.80
C GLU A 172 -14.59 -14.21 11.37
N PRO A 173 -15.16 -15.35 11.81
CA PRO A 173 -14.62 -16.70 11.51
C PRO A 173 -14.51 -17.04 10.02
N GLY A 174 -15.31 -16.39 9.18
CA GLY A 174 -15.26 -16.54 7.71
C GLY A 174 -14.22 -15.66 7.02
N ARG A 175 -13.39 -14.92 7.76
CA ARG A 175 -12.40 -14.00 7.18
C ARG A 175 -11.31 -14.78 6.43
N VAL A 176 -11.28 -14.65 5.12
CA VAL A 176 -10.29 -15.25 4.21
C VAL A 176 -9.58 -14.17 3.39
N PHE A 177 -8.53 -14.53 2.64
CA PHE A 177 -7.89 -13.61 1.71
C PHE A 177 -8.84 -13.18 0.58
N PRO A 178 -8.67 -11.97 0.02
CA PRO A 178 -7.58 -10.99 0.21
C PRO A 178 -7.59 -10.24 1.55
N LEU A 179 -6.42 -9.80 2.02
CA LEU A 179 -6.31 -9.00 3.24
C LEU A 179 -6.97 -7.61 3.07
N ALA A 180 -6.86 -6.98 1.90
CA ALA A 180 -7.64 -5.79 1.60
C ALA A 180 -9.07 -6.20 1.21
N ARG A 181 -10.10 -5.58 1.81
CA ARG A 181 -11.50 -5.82 1.40
C ARG A 181 -11.74 -5.26 -0.01
N GLN A 182 -12.29 -6.08 -0.90
CA GLN A 182 -12.60 -5.69 -2.29
C GLN A 182 -13.98 -5.05 -2.45
N ASP A 183 -14.87 -5.21 -1.47
CA ASP A 183 -16.30 -4.89 -1.59
C ASP A 183 -16.66 -3.39 -1.50
N ARG A 184 -15.73 -2.50 -1.84
CA ARG A 184 -16.02 -1.05 -1.79
C ARG A 184 -16.69 -0.59 -3.07
N VAL A 185 -17.90 -0.05 -2.92
CA VAL A 185 -18.57 0.73 -3.96
C VAL A 185 -17.67 1.89 -4.33
N VAL A 186 -17.15 1.90 -5.57
CA VAL A 186 -16.44 3.04 -6.12
C VAL A 186 -17.41 4.22 -6.12
N PRO A 187 -17.13 5.32 -5.41
CA PRO A 187 -18.02 6.47 -5.42
C PRO A 187 -18.26 6.93 -6.87
N PRO A 188 -19.49 7.31 -7.28
CA PRO A 188 -19.78 7.73 -8.65
C PRO A 188 -18.82 8.80 -9.18
N VAL A 189 -18.37 9.71 -8.30
CA VAL A 189 -17.36 10.73 -8.60
C VAL A 189 -16.02 10.11 -9.02
N MET A 190 -15.56 9.08 -8.31
CA MET A 190 -14.33 8.38 -8.66
C MET A 190 -14.48 7.60 -9.97
N GLY A 191 -15.65 6.98 -10.19
CA GLY A 191 -15.97 6.34 -11.47
C GLY A 191 -15.94 7.34 -12.65
N ALA A 192 -16.46 8.55 -12.44
CA ALA A 192 -16.40 9.62 -13.45
C ALA A 192 -14.97 10.10 -13.72
N VAL A 193 -14.14 10.26 -12.67
CA VAL A 193 -12.73 10.65 -12.79
C VAL A 193 -11.94 9.60 -13.58
N LEU A 194 -12.12 8.31 -13.27
CA LEU A 194 -11.43 7.22 -13.96
C LEU A 194 -11.92 7.02 -15.41
N GLY A 195 -13.18 7.36 -15.70
CA GLY A 195 -13.76 7.27 -17.04
C GLY A 195 -13.52 8.49 -17.94
N THR A 196 -12.83 9.53 -17.45
CA THR A 196 -12.60 10.77 -18.19
C THR A 196 -11.37 10.66 -19.10
N ASP A 197 -11.51 11.04 -20.37
CA ASP A 197 -10.38 11.21 -21.29
C ASP A 197 -9.66 12.53 -21.00
N TRP A 198 -8.76 12.50 -20.03
CA TRP A 198 -7.98 13.67 -19.60
C TRP A 198 -7.07 14.21 -20.71
N ALA A 199 -6.64 13.35 -21.64
CA ALA A 199 -5.80 13.75 -22.76
C ALA A 199 -6.57 14.60 -23.77
N ALA A 200 -7.81 14.21 -24.09
CA ALA A 200 -8.69 15.00 -24.94
C ALA A 200 -9.01 16.39 -24.34
N MET A 201 -8.97 16.52 -23.01
CA MET A 201 -9.15 17.79 -22.30
C MET A 201 -7.89 18.66 -22.24
N GLY A 202 -6.77 18.24 -22.84
CA GLY A 202 -5.52 19.00 -22.83
C GLY A 202 -4.84 19.06 -21.46
N ILE A 203 -5.20 18.17 -20.54
CA ILE A 203 -4.59 18.11 -19.20
C ILE A 203 -3.13 17.62 -19.32
N PRO A 204 -2.15 18.26 -18.65
CA PRO A 204 -0.78 17.79 -18.63
C PRO A 204 -0.63 16.35 -18.12
N ARG A 205 0.27 15.56 -18.72
CA ARG A 205 0.41 14.11 -18.46
C ARG A 205 0.51 13.76 -16.97
N ARG A 206 1.31 14.50 -16.19
CA ARG A 206 1.47 14.27 -14.74
C ARG A 206 0.15 14.41 -13.98
N LEU A 207 -0.70 15.36 -14.37
CA LEU A 207 -2.04 15.52 -13.80
C LEU A 207 -3.00 14.42 -14.27
N GLN A 208 -2.92 14.00 -15.54
CA GLN A 208 -3.70 12.86 -16.03
C GLN A 208 -3.43 11.62 -15.18
N LEU A 209 -2.16 11.30 -14.95
CA LEU A 209 -1.72 10.16 -14.16
C LEU A 209 -2.20 10.24 -12.70
N ALA A 210 -2.17 11.43 -12.10
CA ALA A 210 -2.71 11.63 -10.75
C ALA A 210 -4.24 11.37 -10.69
N MET A 211 -4.99 11.80 -11.71
CA MET A 211 -6.43 11.54 -11.80
C MET A 211 -6.74 10.07 -12.09
N GLU A 212 -6.05 9.47 -13.06
CA GLU A 212 -6.17 8.05 -13.44
C GLU A 212 -5.78 7.10 -12.30
N GLY A 213 -4.83 7.50 -11.45
CA GLY A 213 -4.46 6.75 -10.25
C GLY A 213 -5.46 6.89 -9.10
N GLY A 214 -6.48 7.75 -9.23
CA GLY A 214 -7.53 7.92 -8.21
C GLY A 214 -7.07 8.58 -6.90
N LEU A 215 -5.85 9.10 -6.85
CA LEU A 215 -5.24 9.73 -5.67
C LEU A 215 -4.71 11.15 -5.95
N PRO A 216 -5.51 12.07 -6.52
CA PRO A 216 -5.04 13.42 -6.74
C PRO A 216 -5.07 14.26 -5.46
N SER A 217 -4.02 15.05 -5.21
CA SER A 217 -4.06 16.10 -4.19
C SER A 217 -5.08 17.20 -4.54
N GLN A 218 -5.50 17.96 -3.52
CA GLN A 218 -6.33 19.16 -3.71
C GLN A 218 -5.68 20.16 -4.69
N LEU A 219 -4.36 20.32 -4.64
CA LEU A 219 -3.63 21.19 -5.57
C LEU A 219 -3.74 20.68 -7.01
N GLN A 220 -3.55 19.38 -7.23
CA GLN A 220 -3.69 18.76 -8.56
C GLN A 220 -5.13 18.88 -9.08
N LEU A 221 -6.13 18.69 -8.22
CA LEU A 221 -7.54 18.93 -8.57
C LEU A 221 -7.78 20.40 -8.95
N ALA A 222 -7.26 21.34 -8.16
CA ALA A 222 -7.37 22.76 -8.45
C ALA A 222 -6.69 23.13 -9.78
N MET A 223 -5.53 22.53 -10.08
CA MET A 223 -4.84 22.71 -11.36
C MET A 223 -5.65 22.17 -12.54
N VAL A 224 -6.26 20.99 -12.41
CA VAL A 224 -7.15 20.42 -13.42
C VAL A 224 -8.36 21.33 -13.64
N ILE A 225 -9.03 21.76 -12.56
CA ILE A 225 -10.19 22.65 -12.67
C ILE A 225 -9.80 23.98 -13.32
N ARG A 226 -8.65 24.55 -12.95
CA ARG A 226 -8.12 25.76 -13.59
C ARG A 226 -7.87 25.56 -15.07
N ASN A 227 -7.32 24.42 -15.47
CA ASN A 227 -7.05 24.09 -16.86
C ASN A 227 -8.35 24.01 -17.66
N ILE A 228 -9.36 23.32 -17.13
CA ILE A 228 -10.68 23.16 -17.77
C ILE A 228 -11.47 24.48 -17.82
N THR A 229 -11.47 25.25 -16.73
CA THR A 229 -12.33 26.44 -16.59
C THR A 229 -11.68 27.74 -17.10
N GLY A 230 -10.36 27.74 -17.32
CA GLY A 230 -9.62 28.87 -17.85
C GLY A 230 -9.84 30.15 -17.02
N GLN A 231 -10.35 31.20 -17.67
CA GLN A 231 -10.59 32.50 -17.02
C GLN A 231 -11.74 32.49 -15.99
N ASN A 232 -12.56 31.44 -15.96
CA ASN A 232 -13.65 31.32 -14.99
C ASN A 232 -13.20 30.69 -13.66
N TYR A 233 -11.91 30.36 -13.52
CA TYR A 233 -11.34 29.80 -12.31
C TYR A 233 -11.38 30.81 -11.15
N SER A 234 -11.97 30.42 -10.02
CA SER A 234 -12.02 31.22 -8.79
C SER A 234 -11.51 30.38 -7.60
N PRO A 235 -10.33 30.70 -7.05
CA PRO A 235 -9.74 29.99 -5.90
C PRO A 235 -10.71 29.90 -4.71
N ASP A 236 -11.43 30.98 -4.45
CA ASP A 236 -12.35 31.09 -3.30
C ASP A 236 -13.58 30.19 -3.42
N ARG A 237 -14.01 29.85 -4.64
CA ARG A 237 -15.11 28.89 -4.85
C ARG A 237 -14.65 27.45 -4.65
N ILE A 238 -13.42 27.16 -5.09
CA ILE A 238 -12.79 25.83 -4.98
C ILE A 238 -12.54 25.50 -3.52
N SER A 239 -11.92 26.42 -2.77
CA SER A 239 -11.65 26.23 -1.34
C SER A 239 -12.94 25.99 -0.53
N ARG A 240 -14.02 26.72 -0.85
CA ARG A 240 -15.35 26.49 -0.24
C ARG A 240 -15.98 25.15 -0.61
N ALA A 241 -15.79 24.68 -1.84
CA ALA A 241 -16.30 23.38 -2.26
C ALA A 241 -15.57 22.24 -1.54
N PHE A 242 -14.25 22.33 -1.35
CA PHE A 242 -13.46 21.29 -0.69
C PHE A 242 -13.58 21.29 0.83
N SER A 243 -13.75 22.45 1.47
CA SER A 243 -14.01 22.53 2.93
C SER A 243 -15.36 21.91 3.33
N GLY A 244 -16.37 21.93 2.44
CA GLY A 244 -17.66 21.29 2.70
C GLY A 244 -17.63 19.76 2.70
N PHE A 245 -16.60 19.11 2.14
CA PHE A 245 -16.48 17.65 2.14
C PHE A 245 -15.86 17.10 3.43
N GLU A 246 -15.12 17.91 4.20
CA GLU A 246 -14.56 17.49 5.50
C GLU A 246 -15.64 17.36 6.60
N ASP A 247 -16.75 18.10 6.48
CA ASP A 247 -17.86 18.04 7.45
C ASP A 247 -18.91 16.94 7.15
N ALA A 248 -18.93 16.39 5.93
CA ALA A 248 -19.87 15.35 5.52
C ALA A 248 -19.38 13.90 5.82
N GLY A 249 -18.18 13.77 6.38
CA GLY A 249 -17.51 12.48 6.65
C GLY A 249 -17.32 12.13 8.13
N LYS A 250 -17.99 12.82 9.06
CA LYS A 250 -18.03 12.46 10.49
C LYS A 250 -19.24 11.59 10.82
#